data_AF-A0A497MXI4-F1
#
_entry.id   AF-A0A497MXI4-F1
#
_cell.length_a   1.000
_cell.length_b   1.000
_cell.length_c   1.000
_cell.angle_alpha   90.00
_cell.angle_beta   90.00
_cell.angle_gamma   90.00
#
_symmetry.space_group_name_H-M   'P 1'
#
loop_
_entity.id
_entity.type
_entity.pdbx_description
1 polymer ?
#
loop_
_entity_poly.entity_id
_entity_poly.type
_entity_poly.pdbx_seq_one_letter_code
_entity_poly.pdbx_strand_id
1 'polypeptide(L)'
;LVEMACLAELVYAAGIASAVKSTISDSGTCVPDMVFTNAGRRHAGVNIYHEFDVVAELAGGLPATLPFERDFYNPDVGPLLEKYIMRKENISAEKQHRCFRFLSDILCSALAGVNQIAGVHGGGSPIMEEIIISQIYDFEERKNIVKKLAGIED
;
A
#
# COMPACT_ATOMS: atom_id res chain seq x y z
N LEU A 1 -5.48 -4.09 -10.13
CA LEU A 1 -6.17 -5.03 -9.21
C LEU A 1 -5.33 -6.25 -8.84
N VAL A 2 -4.96 -7.13 -9.78
CA VAL A 2 -4.11 -8.31 -9.45
C VAL A 2 -2.77 -7.89 -8.86
N GLU A 3 -2.14 -6.86 -9.43
CA GLU A 3 -0.88 -6.31 -8.92
C GLU A 3 -0.97 -5.85 -7.45
N MET A 4 -2.01 -5.08 -7.10
CA MET A 4 -2.25 -4.64 -5.72
C MET A 4 -2.46 -5.83 -4.77
N ALA A 5 -3.18 -6.87 -5.22
CA ALA A 5 -3.36 -8.08 -4.40
C ALA A 5 -2.03 -8.79 -4.17
N CYS A 6 -1.21 -8.96 -5.21
CA CYS A 6 0.12 -9.56 -5.09
C CYS A 6 1.04 -8.74 -4.17
N LEU A 7 1.03 -7.41 -4.30
CA LEU A 7 1.79 -6.51 -3.43
C LEU A 7 1.38 -6.69 -1.96
N ALA A 8 0.08 -6.62 -1.67
CA ALA A 8 -0.44 -6.76 -0.32
C ALA A 8 -0.04 -8.10 0.32
N GLU A 9 -0.18 -9.20 -0.43
CA GLU A 9 0.20 -10.53 0.02
C GLU A 9 1.72 -10.67 0.22
N LEU A 10 2.55 -10.04 -0.62
CA LEU A 10 4.01 -10.05 -0.47
C LEU A 10 4.46 -9.26 0.77
N VAL A 11 3.85 -8.10 1.04
CA VAL A 11 4.13 -7.31 2.25
C VAL A 11 3.73 -8.10 3.50
N TYR A 12 2.55 -8.73 3.47
CA TYR A 12 2.07 -9.57 4.55
C TYR A 12 2.98 -10.78 4.80
N ALA A 13 3.36 -11.50 3.74
CA ALA A 13 4.27 -12.64 3.80
C ALA A 13 5.64 -12.26 4.36
N ALA A 14 6.18 -11.09 3.96
CA ALA A 14 7.44 -10.58 4.51
C ALA A 14 7.36 -10.34 6.02
N GLY A 15 6.25 -9.80 6.51
CA GLY A 15 6.01 -9.64 7.96
C GLY A 15 5.98 -10.97 8.71
N ILE A 16 5.28 -11.97 8.19
CA ILE A 16 5.26 -13.33 8.77
C ILE A 16 6.67 -13.94 8.75
N ALA A 17 7.35 -13.92 7.61
CA ALA A 17 8.69 -14.48 7.47
C ALA A 17 9.67 -13.83 8.45
N SER A 18 9.55 -12.51 8.65
CA SER A 18 10.34 -11.77 9.61
C SER A 18 10.11 -12.21 11.05
N ALA A 19 8.83 -12.43 11.43
CA ALA A 19 8.47 -12.93 12.74
C ALA A 19 8.93 -14.38 12.97
N VAL A 20 8.78 -15.26 11.97
CA VAL A 20 9.18 -16.67 12.07
C VAL A 20 10.70 -16.83 12.19
N LYS A 21 11.46 -15.95 11.52
CA LYS A 21 12.93 -15.96 11.53
C LYS A 21 13.54 -15.06 12.60
N SER A 22 12.74 -14.60 13.55
CA SER A 22 13.21 -13.77 14.65
C SER A 22 14.31 -14.44 15.48
N THR A 23 15.15 -13.62 16.11
CA THR A 23 16.15 -14.05 17.09
C THR A 23 15.81 -13.53 18.47
N ILE A 24 16.29 -14.19 19.53
CA ILE A 24 16.12 -13.71 20.90
C ILE A 24 17.37 -12.92 21.28
N SER A 25 17.19 -11.66 21.68
CA SER A 25 18.27 -10.82 22.20
C SER A 25 18.70 -11.25 23.62
N ASP A 26 19.83 -10.74 24.08
CA ASP A 26 20.35 -11.02 25.44
C ASP A 26 19.36 -10.61 26.56
N SER A 27 18.50 -9.63 26.30
CA SER A 27 17.43 -9.21 27.23
C SER A 27 16.19 -10.10 27.21
N GLY A 28 16.17 -11.13 26.36
CA GLY A 28 15.01 -12.00 26.13
C GLY A 28 13.98 -11.41 25.15
N THR A 29 14.28 -10.26 24.52
CA THR A 29 13.37 -9.64 23.54
C THR A 29 13.43 -10.41 22.23
N CYS A 30 12.29 -10.72 21.65
CA CYS A 30 12.21 -11.29 20.32
C CYS A 30 12.42 -10.19 19.27
N VAL A 31 13.52 -10.27 18.53
CA VAL A 31 13.91 -9.31 17.50
C VAL A 31 13.58 -9.89 16.14
N PRO A 32 12.75 -9.21 15.31
CA PRO A 32 12.37 -9.72 13.99
C PRO A 32 13.59 -9.82 13.06
N ASP A 33 13.53 -10.73 12.09
CA ASP A 33 14.54 -10.79 11.04
C ASP A 33 14.53 -9.48 10.24
N MET A 34 15.68 -8.80 10.23
CA MET A 34 15.81 -7.48 9.65
C MET A 34 15.80 -7.52 8.11
N VAL A 35 16.22 -8.62 7.47
CA VAL A 35 16.20 -8.73 6.00
C VAL A 35 14.75 -8.73 5.52
N PHE A 36 13.90 -9.59 6.09
CA PHE A 36 12.49 -9.65 5.70
C PHE A 36 11.71 -8.40 6.10
N THR A 37 12.02 -7.81 7.26
CA THR A 37 11.43 -6.53 7.70
C THR A 37 11.66 -5.44 6.64
N ASN A 38 12.93 -5.22 6.26
CA ASN A 38 13.30 -4.14 5.36
C ASN A 38 12.89 -4.44 3.91
N ALA A 39 12.93 -5.70 3.48
CA ALA A 39 12.44 -6.10 2.16
C ALA A 39 10.95 -5.80 1.98
N GLY A 40 10.11 -6.24 2.94
CA GLY A 40 8.67 -5.97 2.91
C GLY A 40 8.37 -4.47 3.02
N ARG A 41 9.06 -3.77 3.92
CA ARG A 41 8.88 -2.33 4.11
C ARG A 41 9.22 -1.53 2.86
N ARG A 42 10.39 -1.79 2.25
CA ARG A 42 10.80 -1.15 1.00
C ARG A 42 9.79 -1.43 -0.11
N HIS A 43 9.34 -2.69 -0.24
CA HIS A 43 8.35 -3.06 -1.25
C HIS A 43 7.04 -2.29 -1.11
N ALA A 44 6.52 -2.09 0.11
CA ALA A 44 5.36 -1.24 0.33
C ALA A 44 5.65 0.23 -0.01
N GLY A 45 6.78 0.78 0.48
CA GLY A 45 7.08 2.20 0.38
C GLY A 45 7.29 2.72 -1.04
N VAL A 46 7.90 1.91 -1.92
CA VAL A 46 8.14 2.31 -3.32
C VAL A 46 6.90 2.18 -4.21
N ASN A 47 5.88 1.44 -3.78
CA ASN A 47 4.70 1.14 -4.59
C ASN A 47 3.43 1.89 -4.14
N ILE A 48 3.42 2.48 -2.93
CA ILE A 48 2.21 3.13 -2.37
C ILE A 48 1.57 4.14 -3.33
N TYR A 49 2.36 5.00 -3.99
CA TYR A 49 1.82 5.99 -4.92
C TYR A 49 1.25 5.37 -6.20
N HIS A 50 1.79 4.24 -6.65
CA HIS A 50 1.22 3.48 -7.76
C HIS A 50 -0.14 2.87 -7.37
N GLU A 51 -0.29 2.40 -6.13
CA GLU A 51 -1.60 1.94 -5.62
C GLU A 51 -2.63 3.07 -5.63
N PHE A 52 -2.26 4.27 -5.18
CA PHE A 52 -3.13 5.44 -5.23
C PHE A 52 -3.46 5.87 -6.67
N ASP A 53 -2.50 5.78 -7.60
CA ASP A 53 -2.70 6.06 -9.03
C ASP A 53 -3.76 5.13 -9.64
N VAL A 54 -3.63 3.81 -9.40
CA VAL A 54 -4.61 2.81 -9.85
C VAL A 54 -6.01 3.11 -9.29
N VAL A 55 -6.11 3.49 -8.01
CA VAL A 55 -7.42 3.83 -7.40
C VAL A 55 -7.99 5.10 -8.02
N ALA A 56 -7.17 6.11 -8.28
CA ALA A 56 -7.58 7.36 -8.92
C ALA A 56 -8.08 7.12 -10.36
N GLU A 57 -7.36 6.32 -11.14
CA GLU A 57 -7.74 5.93 -12.51
C GLU A 57 -9.10 5.23 -12.53
N LEU A 58 -9.30 4.25 -11.64
CA LEU A 58 -10.56 3.49 -11.56
C LEU A 58 -11.74 4.34 -11.07
N ALA A 59 -11.49 5.28 -10.15
CA ALA A 59 -12.54 6.11 -9.57
C ALA A 59 -12.97 7.28 -10.48
N GLY A 60 -12.07 7.73 -11.36
CA GLY A 60 -12.25 8.95 -12.14
C GLY A 60 -12.34 10.21 -11.26
N GLY A 61 -12.88 11.30 -11.80
CA GLY A 61 -12.92 12.60 -11.11
C GLY A 61 -14.00 12.75 -10.03
N LEU A 62 -14.92 11.80 -9.91
CA LEU A 62 -16.09 11.95 -9.02
C LEU A 62 -15.74 12.06 -7.52
N PRO A 63 -14.74 11.34 -6.95
CA PRO A 63 -14.33 11.53 -5.56
C PRO A 63 -13.97 12.99 -5.20
N ALA A 64 -13.40 13.74 -6.14
CA ALA A 64 -13.02 15.13 -5.93
C ALA A 64 -14.13 16.14 -6.28
N THR A 65 -15.21 15.70 -6.93
CA THR A 65 -16.27 16.57 -7.47
C THR A 65 -17.68 16.17 -7.04
N LEU A 66 -17.79 15.22 -6.10
CA LEU A 66 -19.06 14.74 -5.59
C LEU A 66 -19.78 15.88 -4.85
N PRO A 67 -21.09 16.12 -5.13
CA PRO A 67 -21.88 17.09 -4.37
C PRO A 67 -21.91 16.78 -2.87
N PHE A 68 -22.17 17.81 -2.07
CA PHE A 68 -22.22 17.62 -0.62
C PHE A 68 -23.37 16.69 -0.25
N GLU A 69 -23.20 15.95 0.84
CA GLU A 69 -24.20 14.98 1.29
C GLU A 69 -25.57 15.61 1.51
N ARG A 70 -25.60 16.82 2.08
CA ARG A 70 -26.84 17.60 2.27
C ARG A 70 -27.61 17.85 0.97
N ASP A 71 -26.93 17.90 -0.18
CA ASP A 71 -27.57 18.18 -1.46
C ASP A 71 -28.39 16.96 -1.94
N PHE A 72 -27.99 15.74 -1.57
CA PHE A 72 -28.76 14.52 -1.85
C PHE A 72 -30.09 14.46 -1.07
N TYR A 73 -30.16 15.14 0.09
CA TYR A 73 -31.37 15.24 0.91
C TYR A 73 -32.21 16.49 0.61
N ASN A 74 -31.78 17.33 -0.33
CA ASN A 74 -32.53 18.51 -0.73
C ASN A 74 -33.73 18.09 -1.62
N PRO A 75 -34.95 18.56 -1.34
CA PRO A 75 -36.14 18.13 -2.10
C PRO A 75 -36.14 18.58 -3.57
N ASP A 76 -35.46 19.67 -3.90
CA ASP A 76 -35.42 20.25 -5.25
C ASP A 76 -34.33 19.60 -6.12
N VAL A 77 -33.13 19.39 -5.57
CA VAL A 77 -31.97 18.86 -6.32
C VAL A 77 -31.65 17.39 -6.05
N GLY A 78 -32.05 16.83 -4.90
CA GLY A 78 -31.80 15.44 -4.52
C GLY A 78 -32.30 14.43 -5.57
N PRO A 79 -33.56 14.53 -6.05
CA PRO A 79 -34.06 13.65 -7.12
C PRO A 79 -33.24 13.72 -8.42
N LEU A 80 -32.66 14.88 -8.74
CA LEU A 80 -31.79 15.05 -9.91
C LEU A 80 -30.42 14.41 -9.67
N LEU A 81 -29.84 14.57 -8.49
CA LEU A 81 -28.57 13.94 -8.12
C LEU A 81 -28.69 12.42 -8.14
N GLU A 82 -29.76 11.88 -7.55
CA GLU A 82 -30.04 10.44 -7.57
C GLU A 82 -30.20 9.91 -8.99
N LYS A 83 -30.87 10.66 -9.88
CA LYS A 83 -31.02 10.28 -11.29
C LYS A 83 -29.69 10.28 -12.04
N TYR A 84 -28.88 11.33 -11.91
CA TYR A 84 -27.70 11.55 -12.75
C TYR A 84 -26.42 10.89 -12.23
N ILE A 85 -26.37 10.50 -10.96
CA ILE A 85 -25.22 9.74 -10.45
C ILE A 85 -25.19 8.29 -10.93
N MET A 86 -26.34 7.77 -11.40
CA MET A 86 -26.50 6.36 -11.73
C MET A 86 -25.49 5.88 -12.78
N ARG A 87 -24.86 4.74 -12.47
CA ARG A 87 -24.01 3.96 -13.37
C ARG A 87 -24.67 2.65 -13.78
N LYS A 88 -24.68 1.66 -12.87
CA LYS A 88 -25.23 0.32 -13.11
C LYS A 88 -26.63 0.22 -12.53
N GLU A 89 -27.58 -0.29 -13.32
CA GLU A 89 -29.01 -0.34 -12.98
C GLU A 89 -29.32 -1.00 -11.63
N ASN A 90 -28.58 -2.07 -11.29
CA ASN A 90 -28.80 -2.82 -10.05
C ASN A 90 -28.08 -2.25 -8.81
N ILE A 91 -27.47 -1.06 -8.91
CA ILE A 91 -26.81 -0.38 -7.80
C ILE A 91 -27.52 0.94 -7.56
N SER A 92 -28.17 1.11 -6.39
CA SER A 92 -28.88 2.35 -6.06
C SER A 92 -27.95 3.56 -6.03
N ALA A 93 -28.50 4.75 -6.30
CA ALA A 93 -27.78 6.02 -6.19
C ALA A 93 -27.09 6.19 -4.82
N GLU A 94 -27.79 5.79 -3.74
CA GLU A 94 -27.27 5.79 -2.37
C GLU A 94 -25.97 5.00 -2.23
N LYS A 95 -25.93 3.77 -2.78
CA LYS A 95 -24.72 2.93 -2.73
C LYS A 95 -23.59 3.52 -3.55
N GLN A 96 -23.91 4.15 -4.68
CA GLN A 96 -22.93 4.77 -5.56
C GLN A 96 -22.27 5.96 -4.88
N HIS A 97 -23.04 6.94 -4.39
CA HIS A 97 -22.45 8.13 -3.78
C HIS A 97 -21.71 7.82 -2.48
N ARG A 98 -22.16 6.85 -1.68
CA ARG A 98 -21.39 6.36 -0.52
C ARG A 98 -20.03 5.77 -0.90
N CYS A 99 -19.98 4.97 -1.97
CA CYS A 99 -18.71 4.45 -2.50
C CYS A 99 -17.78 5.59 -2.91
N PHE A 100 -18.29 6.59 -3.65
CA PHE A 100 -17.48 7.74 -4.05
C PHE A 100 -17.07 8.64 -2.88
N ARG A 101 -17.86 8.74 -1.81
CA ARG A 101 -17.46 9.43 -0.56
C ARG A 101 -16.30 8.71 0.13
N PHE A 102 -16.35 7.38 0.20
CA PHE A 102 -15.25 6.58 0.72
C PHE A 102 -13.97 6.78 -0.12
N LEU A 103 -14.10 6.73 -1.45
CA LEU A 103 -12.98 7.00 -2.34
C LEU A 103 -12.46 8.44 -2.21
N SER A 104 -13.34 9.41 -1.93
CA SER A 104 -12.95 10.80 -1.64
C SER A 104 -12.06 10.88 -0.41
N ASP A 105 -12.42 10.16 0.66
CA ASP A 105 -11.61 10.11 1.87
C ASP A 105 -10.25 9.42 1.67
N ILE A 106 -10.20 8.43 0.78
CA ILE A 106 -8.93 7.76 0.43
C ILE A 106 -8.05 8.62 -0.48
N LEU A 107 -8.62 9.32 -1.46
CA LEU A 107 -7.85 9.94 -2.55
C LEU A 107 -7.56 11.43 -2.33
N CYS A 108 -8.47 12.18 -1.71
CA CYS A 108 -8.40 13.65 -1.73
C CYS A 108 -8.73 14.35 -0.40
N SER A 109 -8.83 13.62 0.71
CA SER A 109 -8.97 14.23 2.04
C SER A 109 -7.61 14.62 2.66
N ALA A 110 -7.65 15.35 3.77
CA ALA A 110 -6.45 15.61 4.56
C ALA A 110 -5.82 14.30 5.08
N LEU A 111 -6.64 13.30 5.42
CA LEU A 111 -6.18 11.99 5.87
C LEU A 111 -5.53 11.20 4.71
N ALA A 112 -6.05 11.33 3.47
CA ALA A 112 -5.41 10.78 2.28
C ALA A 112 -3.95 11.24 2.15
N GLY A 113 -3.70 12.55 2.31
CA GLY A 113 -2.36 13.12 2.25
C GLY A 113 -1.43 12.57 3.35
N VAL A 114 -1.94 12.44 4.58
CA VAL A 114 -1.19 11.83 5.68
C VAL A 114 -0.87 10.36 5.38
N ASN A 115 -1.83 9.59 4.90
CA ASN A 115 -1.65 8.17 4.60
C ASN A 115 -0.64 7.95 3.46
N GLN A 116 -0.64 8.78 2.42
CA GLN A 116 0.32 8.70 1.34
C GLN A 116 1.76 8.91 1.85
N ILE A 117 1.97 9.97 2.64
CA ILE A 117 3.29 10.28 3.22
C ILE A 117 3.71 9.22 4.24
N ALA A 118 2.80 8.80 5.12
CA ALA A 118 3.07 7.74 6.09
C ALA A 118 3.35 6.38 5.40
N GLY A 119 2.70 6.09 4.28
CA GLY A 119 2.95 4.89 3.49
C GLY A 119 4.35 4.86 2.86
N VAL A 120 4.90 6.02 2.49
CA VAL A 120 6.29 6.13 2.00
C VAL A 120 7.30 6.17 3.14
N HIS A 121 7.04 6.95 4.19
CA HIS A 121 8.04 7.31 5.19
C HIS A 121 7.86 6.64 6.56
N GLY A 122 6.78 5.90 6.78
CA GLY A 122 6.53 5.17 8.02
C GLY A 122 7.64 4.15 8.26
N GLY A 123 8.35 4.25 9.38
CA GLY A 123 9.53 3.42 9.67
C GLY A 123 10.81 3.83 8.94
N GLY A 124 10.71 4.70 7.93
CA GLY A 124 11.85 5.19 7.16
C GLY A 124 11.50 5.54 5.71
N SER A 125 12.30 6.43 5.10
CA SER A 125 12.29 6.64 3.65
C SER A 125 12.94 5.45 2.96
N PRO A 126 12.47 5.01 1.76
CA PRO A 126 12.94 3.78 1.09
C PRO A 126 14.46 3.60 0.96
N ILE A 127 15.21 4.70 0.88
CA ILE A 127 16.68 4.69 0.86
C ILE A 127 17.29 4.13 2.14
N MET A 128 16.64 4.28 3.29
CA MET A 128 17.12 3.75 4.56
C MET A 128 17.03 2.22 4.57
N GLU A 129 15.95 1.64 4.05
CA GLU A 129 15.84 0.19 3.89
C GLU A 129 16.91 -0.35 2.93
N GLU A 130 17.23 0.38 1.84
CA GLU A 130 18.33 0.01 0.93
C GLU A 130 19.69 0.01 1.64
N ILE A 131 19.97 1.06 2.42
CA ILE A 131 21.20 1.16 3.21
C ILE A 131 21.28 -0.01 4.19
N ILE A 132 20.22 -0.27 4.95
CA ILE A 132 20.18 -1.37 5.93
C ILE A 132 20.41 -2.71 5.22
N ILE A 133 19.66 -3.01 4.16
CA ILE A 133 19.82 -4.26 3.38
C ILE A 133 21.26 -4.41 2.87
N SER A 134 21.88 -3.33 2.37
CA SER A 134 23.27 -3.36 1.90
C SER A 134 24.27 -3.76 2.99
N GLN A 135 23.94 -3.50 4.26
CA GLN A 135 24.79 -3.80 5.42
C GLN A 135 24.53 -5.19 6.01
N ILE A 136 23.27 -5.63 6.03
CA ILE A 136 22.86 -6.83 6.78
C ILE A 136 22.69 -8.07 5.90
N TYR A 137 22.50 -7.90 4.59
CA TYR A 137 22.29 -9.03 3.69
C TYR A 137 23.64 -9.65 3.31
N ASP A 138 23.75 -10.97 3.41
CA ASP A 138 25.00 -11.69 3.15
C ASP A 138 25.26 -11.85 1.64
N PHE A 139 25.76 -10.78 1.02
CA PHE A 139 26.15 -10.80 -0.39
C PHE A 139 27.36 -11.69 -0.66
N GLU A 140 28.28 -11.85 0.31
CA GLU A 140 29.44 -12.71 0.14
C GLU A 140 29.03 -14.19 0.13
N GLU A 141 28.04 -14.62 0.93
CA GLU A 141 27.46 -15.97 0.81
C GLU A 141 26.92 -16.21 -0.61
N ARG A 142 26.17 -15.25 -1.17
CA ARG A 142 25.64 -15.37 -2.55
C ARG A 142 26.76 -15.47 -3.58
N LYS A 143 27.81 -14.67 -3.44
CA LYS A 143 29.00 -14.73 -4.29
C LYS A 143 29.73 -16.07 -4.17
N ASN A 144 29.87 -16.60 -2.96
CA ASN A 144 30.51 -17.89 -2.71
C ASN A 144 29.72 -19.06 -3.34
N ILE A 145 28.39 -19.00 -3.30
CA ILE A 145 27.53 -19.98 -4.02
C ILE A 145 27.83 -19.93 -5.52
N VAL A 146 27.89 -18.73 -6.11
CA VAL A 146 28.19 -18.57 -7.55
C VAL A 146 29.59 -19.06 -7.89
N LYS A 147 30.60 -18.67 -7.11
CA LYS A 147 32.00 -19.13 -7.29
C LYS A 147 32.09 -20.65 -7.33
N LYS A 148 31.47 -21.31 -6.35
CA LYS A 148 31.41 -22.77 -6.27
C LYS A 148 30.75 -23.40 -7.50
N LEU A 149 29.62 -22.86 -7.96
CA LEU A 149 28.91 -23.38 -9.14
C LEU A 149 29.68 -23.13 -10.44
N ALA A 150 30.48 -22.07 -10.50
CA ALA A 150 31.28 -21.69 -11.66
C ALA A 150 32.68 -22.37 -11.67
N GLY A 151 33.06 -23.11 -10.62
CA GLY A 151 34.40 -23.69 -10.50
C GLY A 151 35.51 -22.67 -10.24
N ILE A 152 35.18 -21.56 -9.57
CA ILE A 152 36.11 -20.50 -9.17
C ILE A 152 36.57 -20.81 -7.74
N GLU A 153 37.87 -21.03 -7.55
CA GLU A 153 38.46 -21.50 -6.28
C GLU A 153 39.19 -20.41 -5.46
N ASP A 154 39.42 -19.23 -6.04
CA ASP A 154 40.01 -18.05 -5.38
C ASP A 154 38.99 -17.19 -4.63
#